data_AF-A0A816FXQ5-F1
#
_entry.id   AF-A0A816FXQ5-F1
#
_cell.length_a   1.000
_cell.length_b   1.000
_cell.length_c   1.000
_cell.angle_alpha   90.00
_cell.angle_beta   90.00
_cell.angle_gamma   90.00
#
_symmetry.space_group_name_H-M   'P 1'
#
loop_
_entity.id
_entity.type
_entity.pdbx_description
1 polymer ?
#
loop_
_entity_poly.entity_id
_entity_poly.type
_entity_poly.pdbx_seq_one_letter_code
_entity_poly.pdbx_strand_id
1 'polypeptide(L)'
;MNLLSCLVLIFSIVESQALANYRNIESCLGQNDNRNPVIIDTDADVDDLWAILYLIKVPTVNILAITTVGDGYSSPFFSTSNILSFLGLINCSYGIPVASGQSVPMMSSGWNIDPKILNSIDTYLTSPTCLNQSVDIFLQPSPFEAVELIIFTLKYSSKPVDILVLGPMTNIAEAIIRDRSIVPKIGTIYISG
;
A
#
# COMPACT_ATOMS: atom_id res chain seq x y z
N MET A 1 -21.28 -9.98 19.41
CA MET A 1 -20.41 -10.25 18.25
C MET A 1 -19.13 -9.45 18.48
N ASN A 2 -18.01 -10.11 18.75
CA ASN A 2 -16.72 -9.41 18.90
C ASN A 2 -16.07 -9.25 17.51
N LEU A 3 -15.18 -8.26 17.35
CA LEU A 3 -14.52 -7.93 16.07
C LEU A 3 -13.90 -9.17 15.38
N LEU A 4 -13.39 -10.09 16.18
CA LEU A 4 -12.81 -11.36 15.74
C LEU A 4 -13.83 -12.28 15.05
N SER A 5 -15.09 -12.30 15.53
CA SER A 5 -16.18 -13.05 14.91
C SER A 5 -16.56 -12.48 13.54
N CYS A 6 -16.49 -11.16 13.35
CA CYS A 6 -16.71 -10.52 12.06
C CYS A 6 -15.56 -10.83 11.09
N LEU A 7 -14.31 -10.78 11.54
CA LEU A 7 -13.14 -11.13 10.75
C LEU A 7 -13.19 -12.58 10.25
N VAL A 8 -13.57 -13.54 11.09
CA VAL A 8 -13.69 -14.96 10.71
C VAL A 8 -14.84 -15.19 9.71
N LEU A 9 -16.00 -14.56 9.92
CA LEU A 9 -17.13 -14.63 8.98
C LEU A 9 -16.80 -14.01 7.62
N ILE A 10 -16.08 -12.89 7.61
CA ILE A 10 -15.59 -12.26 6.38
C ILE A 10 -14.55 -13.15 5.71
N PHE A 11 -13.62 -13.75 6.46
CA PHE A 11 -12.65 -14.71 5.93
C PHE A 11 -13.32 -15.91 5.26
N SER A 12 -14.35 -16.51 5.87
CA SER A 12 -15.08 -17.64 5.28
C SER A 12 -15.88 -17.26 4.03
N ILE A 13 -16.43 -16.04 3.97
CA ILE A 13 -17.11 -15.52 2.77
C ILE A 13 -16.09 -15.23 1.65
N VAL A 14 -14.95 -14.65 2.00
CA VAL A 14 -13.83 -14.38 1.09
C VAL A 14 -13.24 -15.69 0.58
N GLU A 15 -13.07 -16.72 1.40
CA GLU A 15 -12.53 -18.03 1.02
C GLU A 15 -13.47 -18.79 0.07
N SER A 16 -14.79 -18.73 0.31
CA SER A 16 -15.81 -19.30 -0.58
C SER A 16 -15.86 -18.59 -1.94
N GLN A 17 -15.66 -17.27 -1.97
CA GLN A 17 -15.52 -16.49 -3.21
C GLN A 17 -14.13 -16.64 -3.87
N ALA A 18 -13.07 -16.85 -3.08
CA ALA A 18 -11.70 -17.03 -3.56
C ALA A 18 -11.54 -18.36 -4.31
N LEU A 19 -12.19 -19.43 -3.86
CA LEU A 19 -12.22 -20.71 -4.59
C LEU A 19 -12.99 -20.61 -5.91
N ALA A 20 -14.04 -19.81 -5.98
CA ALA A 20 -14.76 -19.53 -7.23
C ALA A 20 -13.94 -18.64 -8.20
N ASN A 21 -13.08 -17.76 -7.66
CA ASN A 21 -12.24 -16.82 -8.41
C ASN A 21 -10.83 -17.33 -8.73
N TYR A 22 -10.44 -18.51 -8.23
CA TYR A 22 -9.10 -19.10 -8.44
C TYR A 22 -8.77 -19.32 -9.93
N ARG A 23 -9.79 -19.39 -10.79
CA ARG A 23 -9.64 -19.46 -12.26
C ARG A 23 -9.31 -18.13 -12.95
N ASN A 24 -9.36 -16.99 -12.25
CA ASN A 24 -9.12 -15.66 -12.83
C ASN A 24 -7.81 -14.99 -12.38
N ILE A 25 -7.02 -15.65 -11.53
CA ILE A 25 -5.76 -15.07 -10.99
C ILE A 25 -4.63 -15.04 -12.04
N GLU A 26 -4.73 -15.83 -13.11
CA GLU A 26 -3.81 -15.74 -14.27
C GLU A 26 -3.89 -14.39 -15.02
N SER A 27 -4.91 -13.56 -14.77
CA SER A 27 -5.12 -12.28 -15.50
C SER A 27 -4.33 -11.08 -14.98
N CYS A 28 -3.52 -11.22 -13.90
CA CYS A 28 -2.72 -10.10 -13.40
C CYS A 28 -1.56 -9.73 -14.34
N LEU A 29 -1.12 -10.67 -15.20
CA LEU A 29 -0.29 -10.41 -16.37
C LEU A 29 -1.16 -10.08 -17.59
N GLY A 30 -1.87 -8.97 -17.50
CA GLY A 30 -2.20 -8.24 -18.71
C GLY A 30 -0.96 -7.46 -19.15
N GLN A 31 -0.24 -7.96 -20.15
CA GLN A 31 0.51 -7.11 -21.11
C GLN A 31 -0.43 -6.19 -21.89
N ASN A 32 -1.45 -5.64 -21.23
CA ASN A 32 -2.30 -4.61 -21.77
C ASN A 32 -1.66 -3.29 -21.38
N ASP A 33 -0.92 -2.74 -22.33
CA ASP A 33 -0.43 -1.37 -22.32
C ASP A 33 -1.55 -0.36 -21.97
N ASN A 34 -2.83 -0.70 -22.16
CA ASN A 34 -3.97 0.18 -21.88
C ASN A 34 -4.40 0.35 -20.42
N ARG A 35 -3.72 -0.24 -19.43
CA ARG A 35 -4.05 0.01 -18.01
C ARG A 35 -3.51 1.36 -17.54
N ASN A 36 -4.26 2.03 -16.69
CA ASN A 36 -3.85 3.29 -16.05
C ASN A 36 -2.79 2.98 -14.99
N PRO A 37 -1.57 3.54 -15.11
CA PRO A 37 -0.53 3.35 -14.12
C PRO A 37 -0.83 4.17 -12.86
N VAL A 38 -0.72 3.54 -11.70
CA VAL A 38 -1.02 4.15 -10.40
C VAL A 38 0.12 3.92 -9.40
N ILE A 39 0.49 4.96 -8.65
CA ILE A 39 1.22 4.85 -7.38
C ILE A 39 0.22 5.02 -6.25
N ILE A 40 0.33 4.18 -5.20
CA ILE A 40 -0.45 4.32 -3.98
C ILE A 40 0.49 4.79 -2.86
N ASP A 41 0.18 5.90 -2.21
CA ASP A 41 0.89 6.43 -1.04
C ASP A 41 -0.05 6.37 0.18
N THR A 42 0.30 5.57 1.18
CA THR A 42 -0.62 5.12 2.25
C THR A 42 0.03 5.19 3.64
N ASP A 43 -0.74 5.39 4.69
CA ASP A 43 -0.27 5.25 6.09
C ASP A 43 -0.68 3.90 6.71
N ALA A 44 -1.14 2.97 5.86
CA ALA A 44 -1.54 1.62 6.16
C ALA A 44 -2.66 1.48 7.20
N ASP A 45 -3.59 2.44 7.25
CA ASP A 45 -4.86 2.26 7.95
C ASP A 45 -5.68 1.11 7.33
N VAL A 46 -6.66 0.60 8.08
CA VAL A 46 -7.44 -0.57 7.73
C VAL A 46 -8.24 -0.35 6.44
N ASP A 47 -8.77 0.84 6.22
CA ASP A 47 -9.48 1.21 4.99
C ASP A 47 -8.54 1.32 3.77
N ASP A 48 -7.28 1.69 3.97
CA ASP A 48 -6.27 1.70 2.91
C ASP A 48 -6.02 0.30 2.34
N LEU A 49 -6.00 -0.71 3.20
CA LEU A 49 -5.88 -2.10 2.76
C LEU A 49 -7.05 -2.51 1.87
N TRP A 50 -8.26 -2.07 2.19
CA TRP A 50 -9.45 -2.33 1.38
C TRP A 50 -9.37 -1.59 0.04
N ALA A 51 -8.88 -0.36 0.02
CA ALA A 51 -8.64 0.39 -1.20
C ALA A 51 -7.60 -0.31 -2.10
N ILE A 52 -6.51 -0.81 -1.52
CA ILE A 52 -5.48 -1.57 -2.24
C ILE A 52 -6.08 -2.87 -2.81
N LEU A 53 -6.82 -3.65 -2.02
CA LEU A 53 -7.46 -4.87 -2.49
C LEU A 53 -8.45 -4.59 -3.62
N TYR A 54 -9.24 -3.53 -3.50
CA TYR A 54 -10.16 -3.10 -4.54
C TYR A 54 -9.39 -2.81 -5.84
N LEU A 55 -8.36 -1.96 -5.79
CA LEU A 55 -7.57 -1.58 -6.96
C LEU A 55 -6.83 -2.76 -7.61
N ILE A 56 -6.33 -3.71 -6.82
CA ILE A 56 -5.73 -4.96 -7.34
C ILE A 56 -6.72 -5.73 -8.21
N LYS A 57 -8.02 -5.65 -7.92
CA LYS A 57 -9.08 -6.31 -8.69
C LYS A 57 -9.63 -5.47 -9.85
N VAL A 58 -9.24 -4.21 -9.99
CA VAL A 58 -9.68 -3.35 -11.10
C VAL A 58 -8.83 -3.65 -12.34
N PRO A 59 -9.40 -4.23 -13.42
CA PRO A 59 -8.63 -4.69 -14.58
C PRO A 59 -8.03 -3.54 -15.40
N THR A 60 -8.52 -2.31 -15.22
CA THR A 60 -8.01 -1.11 -15.89
C THR A 60 -6.89 -0.42 -15.11
N VAL A 61 -6.55 -0.88 -13.90
CA VAL A 61 -5.52 -0.28 -13.04
C VAL A 61 -4.27 -1.14 -13.05
N ASN A 62 -3.11 -0.47 -13.07
CA ASN A 62 -1.80 -1.10 -12.93
C ASN A 62 -1.04 -0.40 -11.80
N ILE A 63 -0.99 -1.03 -10.63
CA ILE A 63 -0.26 -0.52 -9.47
C ILE A 63 1.24 -0.72 -9.74
N LEU A 64 1.96 0.38 -9.91
CA LEU A 64 3.39 0.37 -10.21
C LEU A 64 4.25 0.33 -8.95
N ALA A 65 3.77 0.93 -7.87
CA ALA A 65 4.45 1.01 -6.58
C ALA A 65 3.45 1.31 -5.46
N ILE A 66 3.77 0.84 -4.26
CA ILE A 66 3.11 1.26 -3.03
C ILE A 66 4.18 1.91 -2.13
N THR A 67 3.91 3.10 -1.63
CA THR A 67 4.77 3.78 -0.67
C THR A 67 4.02 3.96 0.63
N THR A 68 4.74 3.82 1.75
CA THR A 68 4.17 4.08 3.06
C THR A 68 4.67 5.39 3.64
N VAL A 69 3.80 6.12 4.32
CA VAL A 69 4.11 7.37 4.99
C VAL A 69 3.95 7.18 6.49
N GLY A 70 4.93 7.64 7.26
CA GLY A 70 5.08 7.31 8.68
C GLY A 70 4.54 8.33 9.66
N ASP A 71 3.91 9.39 9.17
CA ASP A 71 3.36 10.50 9.94
C ASP A 71 1.82 10.52 9.96
N GLY A 72 1.18 9.40 9.59
CA GLY A 72 -0.25 9.16 9.63
C GLY A 72 -0.67 8.16 10.71
N TYR A 73 -1.39 7.11 10.31
CA TYR A 73 -1.94 6.06 11.18
C TYR A 73 -0.87 5.19 11.87
N SER A 74 0.08 4.62 11.11
CA SER A 74 1.14 3.75 11.62
C SER A 74 2.54 4.31 11.35
N SER A 75 3.53 3.91 12.15
CA SER A 75 4.91 4.26 11.87
C SER A 75 5.40 3.56 10.59
N PRO A 76 6.37 4.12 9.84
CA PRO A 76 6.56 3.74 8.43
C PRO A 76 7.14 2.33 8.26
N PHE A 77 7.97 1.87 9.20
CA PHE A 77 8.49 0.50 9.20
C PHE A 77 7.36 -0.54 9.36
N PHE A 78 6.44 -0.26 10.27
CA PHE A 78 5.31 -1.14 10.54
C PHE A 78 4.24 -1.04 9.45
N SER A 79 3.97 0.16 8.94
CA SER A 79 3.13 0.37 7.75
C SER A 79 3.62 -0.47 6.58
N THR A 80 4.92 -0.41 6.27
CA THR A 80 5.53 -1.22 5.19
C THR A 80 5.35 -2.71 5.46
N SER A 81 5.57 -3.15 6.69
CA SER A 81 5.40 -4.54 7.10
C SER A 81 3.93 -4.99 6.96
N ASN A 82 2.97 -4.15 7.35
CA ASN A 82 1.54 -4.41 7.25
C ASN A 82 1.10 -4.53 5.79
N ILE A 83 1.57 -3.65 4.89
CA ILE A 83 1.32 -3.76 3.45
C ILE A 83 1.91 -5.06 2.88
N LEU A 84 3.17 -5.39 3.21
CA LEU A 84 3.81 -6.62 2.73
C LEU A 84 3.09 -7.88 3.23
N SER A 85 2.73 -7.93 4.52
CA SER A 85 1.94 -9.03 5.10
C SER A 85 0.57 -9.13 4.44
N PHE A 86 -0.10 -8.00 4.18
CA PHE A 86 -1.38 -7.96 3.50
C PHE A 86 -1.30 -8.51 2.08
N LEU A 87 -0.31 -8.06 1.29
CA LEU A 87 -0.07 -8.55 -0.06
C LEU A 87 0.23 -10.06 -0.07
N GLY A 88 0.98 -10.55 0.92
CA GLY A 88 1.21 -11.98 1.15
C GLY A 88 -0.09 -12.74 1.43
N LEU A 89 -0.94 -12.23 2.32
CA LEU A 89 -2.23 -12.84 2.68
C LEU A 89 -3.18 -12.99 1.49
N ILE A 90 -3.23 -12.00 0.61
CA ILE A 90 -4.10 -12.04 -0.57
C ILE A 90 -3.45 -12.78 -1.77
N ASN A 91 -2.30 -13.43 -1.55
CA ASN A 91 -1.49 -14.11 -2.56
C ASN A 91 -1.18 -13.20 -3.77
N CYS A 92 -0.91 -11.91 -3.52
CA CYS A 92 -0.45 -11.00 -4.56
C CYS A 92 1.03 -11.28 -4.87
N SER A 93 1.28 -12.21 -5.79
CA SER A 93 2.61 -12.63 -6.24
C SER A 93 3.24 -11.69 -7.28
N TYR A 94 2.64 -10.52 -7.55
CA TYR A 94 2.96 -9.66 -8.69
C TYR A 94 4.23 -8.80 -8.51
N GLY A 95 4.91 -8.89 -7.36
CA GLY A 95 6.18 -8.18 -7.14
C GLY A 95 6.05 -6.66 -7.15
N ILE A 96 4.89 -6.12 -6.72
CA ILE A 96 4.69 -4.68 -6.56
C ILE A 96 5.74 -4.16 -5.56
N PRO A 97 6.63 -3.22 -5.97
CA PRO A 97 7.59 -2.64 -5.05
C PRO A 97 6.88 -1.88 -3.93
N VAL A 98 7.20 -2.21 -2.68
CA VAL A 98 6.70 -1.50 -1.49
C VAL A 98 7.86 -0.80 -0.81
N ALA A 99 7.83 0.52 -0.67
CA ALA A 99 8.90 1.28 -0.04
C ALA A 99 8.42 2.04 1.21
N SER A 100 9.28 2.05 2.23
CA SER A 100 9.08 2.87 3.42
C SER A 100 9.46 4.32 3.13
N GLY A 101 8.63 5.25 3.57
CA GLY A 101 8.88 6.69 3.43
C GLY A 101 9.25 7.37 4.74
N GLN A 102 9.02 8.68 4.76
CA GLN A 102 9.41 9.54 5.89
C GLN A 102 8.64 9.19 7.16
N SER A 103 9.32 9.26 8.30
CA SER A 103 8.76 8.96 9.63
C SER A 103 8.12 10.14 10.33
N VAL A 104 8.30 11.34 9.77
CA VAL A 104 7.82 12.58 10.37
C VAL A 104 7.35 13.54 9.28
N PRO A 105 6.40 14.44 9.58
CA PRO A 105 5.98 15.45 8.62
C PRO A 105 7.11 16.40 8.28
N MET A 106 7.02 17.03 7.09
CA MET A 106 8.00 18.02 6.63
C MET A 106 8.18 19.21 7.58
N MET A 107 7.14 19.54 8.35
CA MET A 107 7.19 20.52 9.43
C MET A 107 6.73 19.83 10.71
N SER A 108 7.59 19.81 11.73
CA SER A 108 7.30 19.15 13.00
C SER A 108 6.00 19.69 13.60
N SER A 109 5.01 18.82 13.75
CA SER A 109 3.68 19.17 14.26
C SER A 109 3.52 18.94 15.77
N GLY A 110 4.57 18.50 16.48
CA GLY A 110 4.49 18.20 17.92
C GLY A 110 3.50 17.08 18.28
N TRP A 111 3.02 16.31 17.28
CA TRP A 111 2.13 15.19 17.48
C TRP A 111 2.87 14.03 18.16
N ASN A 112 2.35 13.61 19.32
CA ASN A 112 2.83 12.43 20.04
C ASN A 112 1.62 11.53 20.33
N ILE A 113 1.55 10.39 19.65
CA ILE A 113 0.58 9.33 19.95
C ILE A 113 1.09 8.53 21.16
N ASP A 114 0.18 8.08 22.04
CA ASP A 114 0.55 7.18 23.14
C ASP A 114 1.24 5.91 22.58
N PRO A 115 2.47 5.57 23.04
CA PRO A 115 3.21 4.40 22.56
C PRO A 115 2.44 3.08 22.63
N LYS A 116 1.49 2.93 23.57
CA LYS A 116 0.67 1.71 23.68
C LYS A 116 -0.36 1.62 22.57
N ILE A 117 -0.99 2.75 22.22
CA ILE A 117 -1.94 2.83 21.10
C ILE A 117 -1.17 2.59 19.79
N LEU A 118 -0.01 3.24 19.65
CA LEU A 118 0.86 3.08 18.49
C LEU A 118 1.28 1.62 18.31
N ASN A 119 1.65 0.89 19.36
CA ASN A 119 2.05 -0.52 19.23
C ASN A 119 0.90 -1.43 18.75
N SER A 120 -0.34 -1.18 19.17
CA SER A 120 -1.51 -1.92 18.67
C SER A 120 -1.81 -1.61 17.21
N ILE A 121 -1.63 -0.35 16.80
CA ILE A 121 -1.78 0.09 15.42
C ILE A 121 -0.66 -0.47 14.54
N ASP A 122 0.58 -0.43 15.00
CA ASP A 122 1.74 -0.87 14.24
C ASP A 122 1.70 -2.39 13.95
N THR A 123 1.10 -3.18 14.85
CA THR A 123 1.13 -4.64 14.77
C THR A 123 -0.20 -5.29 14.43
N TYR A 124 -1.24 -4.55 14.00
CA TYR A 124 -2.58 -5.11 13.84
C TYR A 124 -2.68 -6.27 12.84
N LEU A 125 -1.87 -6.24 11.76
CA LEU A 125 -1.77 -7.35 10.81
C LEU A 125 -0.61 -8.29 11.09
N THR A 126 0.45 -7.82 11.73
CA THR A 126 1.67 -8.61 11.96
C THR A 126 1.67 -9.31 13.32
N SER A 127 0.66 -9.06 14.15
CA SER A 127 0.48 -9.73 15.45
C SER A 127 0.30 -11.25 15.25
N PRO A 128 0.94 -12.07 16.10
CA PRO A 128 0.78 -13.54 16.08
C PRO A 128 -0.67 -14.01 16.19
N THR A 129 -1.58 -13.18 16.71
CA THR A 129 -3.01 -13.53 16.84
C THR A 129 -3.79 -13.41 15.52
N CYS A 130 -3.31 -12.63 14.56
CA CYS A 130 -3.96 -12.44 13.26
C CYS A 130 -3.40 -13.41 12.20
N LEU A 131 -2.10 -13.70 12.24
CA LEU A 131 -1.44 -14.61 11.31
C LEU A 131 -1.17 -15.97 11.98
N ASN A 132 -2.23 -16.76 12.18
CA ASN A 132 -2.09 -18.16 12.63
C ASN A 132 -1.59 -19.10 11.51
N GLN A 133 -1.39 -18.58 10.30
CA GLN A 133 -0.97 -19.32 9.14
C GLN A 133 0.40 -18.78 8.73
N SER A 134 1.41 -19.65 8.76
CA SER A 134 2.73 -19.42 8.19
C SER A 134 2.58 -19.21 6.68
N VAL A 135 2.31 -17.96 6.29
CA VAL A 135 2.37 -17.55 4.89
C VAL A 135 3.85 -17.47 4.55
N ASP A 136 4.37 -18.51 3.90
CA ASP A 136 5.77 -18.62 3.43
C ASP A 136 6.10 -17.65 2.27
N ILE A 137 5.43 -16.49 2.20
CA ILE A 137 5.68 -15.44 1.21
C ILE A 137 6.42 -14.30 1.94
N PHE A 138 7.74 -14.41 1.99
CA PHE A 138 8.61 -13.34 2.49
C PHE A 138 8.75 -12.25 1.43
N LEU A 139 7.70 -11.44 1.22
CA LEU A 139 7.83 -10.22 0.43
C LEU A 139 8.82 -9.29 1.15
N GLN A 140 9.81 -8.80 0.39
CA GLN A 140 10.80 -7.87 0.91
C GLN A 140 10.44 -6.45 0.48
N PRO A 141 10.71 -5.44 1.32
CA PRO A 141 10.59 -4.06 0.90
C PRO A 141 11.53 -3.78 -0.29
N SER A 142 11.15 -2.79 -1.07
CA SER A 142 11.97 -2.19 -2.10
C SER A 142 13.32 -1.75 -1.52
N PRO A 143 14.44 -1.88 -2.26
CA PRO A 143 15.72 -1.31 -1.84
C PRO A 143 15.74 0.23 -1.92
N PHE A 144 14.76 0.85 -2.58
CA PHE A 144 14.59 2.30 -2.64
C PHE A 144 13.73 2.80 -1.46
N GLU A 145 14.02 4.02 -1.01
CA GLU A 145 13.14 4.79 -0.13
C GLU A 145 11.89 5.26 -0.90
N ALA A 146 10.77 5.55 -0.20
CA ALA A 146 9.51 5.90 -0.85
C ALA A 146 9.64 7.04 -1.86
N VAL A 147 10.32 8.13 -1.46
CA VAL A 147 10.52 9.31 -2.32
C VAL A 147 11.34 8.94 -3.56
N GLU A 148 12.36 8.11 -3.42
CA GLU A 148 13.17 7.62 -4.54
C GLU A 148 12.37 6.72 -5.48
N LEU A 149 11.56 5.82 -4.91
CA LEU A 149 10.68 4.93 -5.67
C LEU A 149 9.63 5.72 -6.45
N ILE A 150 9.03 6.76 -5.87
CA ILE A 150 8.09 7.66 -6.55
C ILE A 150 8.77 8.34 -7.74
N ILE A 151 9.93 8.96 -7.52
CA ILE A 151 10.68 9.66 -8.58
C ILE A 151 11.07 8.69 -9.70
N PHE A 152 11.59 7.51 -9.35
CA PHE A 152 11.98 6.50 -10.31
C PHE A 152 10.78 6.03 -11.14
N THR A 153 9.68 5.68 -10.48
CA THR A 153 8.46 5.20 -11.13
C THR A 153 7.90 6.24 -12.10
N LEU A 154 7.84 7.52 -11.69
CA LEU A 154 7.36 8.62 -12.55
C LEU A 154 8.27 8.86 -13.76
N LYS A 155 9.59 8.83 -13.57
CA LYS A 155 10.55 9.10 -14.66
C LYS A 155 10.53 8.03 -15.75
N TYR A 156 10.48 6.77 -15.33
CA TYR A 156 10.59 5.62 -16.23
C TYR A 156 9.24 5.09 -16.72
N SER A 157 8.13 5.62 -16.22
CA SER A 157 6.81 5.34 -16.81
C SER A 157 6.70 5.92 -18.23
N SER A 158 6.16 5.11 -19.14
CA SER A 158 5.86 5.51 -20.53
C SER A 158 4.66 6.44 -20.65
N LYS A 159 3.83 6.54 -19.60
CA LYS A 159 2.61 7.35 -19.53
C LYS A 159 2.57 8.17 -18.23
N PRO A 160 1.80 9.27 -18.18
CA PRO A 160 1.54 9.95 -16.92
C PRO A 160 0.97 8.96 -15.89
N VAL A 161 1.44 9.05 -14.65
CA VAL A 161 1.08 8.13 -13.56
C VAL A 161 0.14 8.83 -12.60
N ASP A 162 -1.02 8.23 -12.35
CA ASP A 162 -1.94 8.71 -11.34
C ASP A 162 -1.40 8.36 -9.95
N ILE A 163 -1.65 9.22 -8.97
CA ILE A 163 -1.20 9.03 -7.59
C ILE A 163 -2.44 9.01 -6.70
N LEU A 164 -2.66 7.90 -6.01
CA LEU A 164 -3.66 7.81 -4.96
C LEU A 164 -2.97 8.02 -3.62
N VAL A 165 -3.29 9.13 -2.96
CA VAL A 165 -2.79 9.48 -1.64
C VAL A 165 -3.87 9.16 -0.62
N LEU A 166 -3.58 8.22 0.25
CA LEU A 166 -4.47 7.72 1.30
C LEU A 166 -4.06 8.17 2.71
N GLY A 167 -2.82 8.63 2.88
CA GLY A 167 -2.33 9.24 4.12
C GLY A 167 -1.84 10.68 3.93
N PRO A 168 -1.04 11.21 4.86
CA PRO A 168 -0.37 12.50 4.70
C PRO A 168 0.47 12.59 3.42
N MET A 169 0.47 13.76 2.77
CA MET A 169 1.16 14.00 1.49
C MET A 169 2.69 14.17 1.61
N THR A 170 3.31 13.76 2.72
CA THR A 170 4.72 14.06 3.02
C THR A 170 5.67 13.50 1.96
N ASN A 171 5.48 12.25 1.54
CA ASN A 171 6.30 11.63 0.48
C ASN A 171 6.13 12.34 -0.87
N ILE A 172 4.89 12.67 -1.25
CA ILE A 172 4.60 13.34 -2.53
C ILE A 172 5.17 14.76 -2.56
N ALA A 173 5.02 15.51 -1.46
CA ALA A 173 5.58 16.85 -1.33
C ALA A 173 7.11 16.83 -1.40
N GLU A 174 7.76 15.90 -0.70
CA GLU A 174 9.21 15.75 -0.77
C GLU A 174 9.67 15.36 -2.18
N ALA A 175 9.01 14.41 -2.84
CA ALA A 175 9.36 14.00 -4.21
C ALA A 175 9.34 15.19 -5.19
N ILE A 176 8.30 16.02 -5.13
CA ILE A 176 8.18 17.22 -5.99
C ILE A 176 9.25 18.26 -5.66
N ILE A 177 9.59 18.45 -4.37
CA ILE A 177 10.65 19.38 -3.94
C ILE A 177 12.01 18.88 -4.41
N ARG A 178 12.27 17.58 -4.26
CA ARG A 178 13.53 16.92 -4.60
C ARG A 178 13.77 16.87 -6.10
N ASP A 179 12.73 16.67 -6.90
CA ASP A 179 12.81 16.68 -8.36
C ASP A 179 11.55 17.23 -9.04
N ARG A 180 11.59 18.52 -9.38
CA ARG A 180 10.48 19.18 -10.10
C ARG A 180 10.24 18.65 -11.52
N SER A 181 11.19 17.93 -12.12
CA SER A 181 11.04 17.38 -13.48
C SER A 181 10.01 16.25 -13.55
N ILE A 182 9.60 15.69 -12.41
CA ILE A 182 8.56 14.66 -12.34
C ILE A 182 7.15 15.23 -12.48
N VAL A 183 6.94 16.53 -12.25
CA VAL A 183 5.59 17.14 -12.24
C VAL A 183 4.82 16.88 -13.56
N PRO A 184 5.42 17.05 -14.76
CA PRO A 184 4.74 16.72 -16.02
C PRO A 184 4.49 15.22 -16.24
N LYS A 185 5.07 14.34 -15.41
CA LYS A 185 4.86 12.88 -15.43
C LYS A 185 3.72 12.43 -14.52
N ILE A 186 3.19 13.33 -13.70
CA ILE A 186 2.04 13.05 -12.84
C ILE A 186 0.77 13.23 -13.68
N GLY A 187 -0.11 12.22 -13.63
CA GLY A 187 -1.47 12.30 -14.16
C GLY A 187 -2.35 13.06 -13.19
N THR A 188 -3.29 12.36 -12.55
CA THR A 188 -4.19 12.89 -11.52
C THR A 188 -3.70 12.50 -10.13
N ILE A 189 -3.75 13.43 -9.18
CA ILE A 189 -3.57 13.12 -7.75
C ILE A 189 -4.96 13.03 -7.12
N TYR A 190 -5.32 11.85 -6.62
CA TYR A 190 -6.52 11.60 -5.83
C TYR A 190 -6.11 11.61 -4.36
N ILE A 191 -6.83 12.36 -3.53
CA ILE A 191 -6.47 12.57 -2.12
C ILE A 191 -7.64 12.13 -1.24
N SER A 192 -7.38 11.20 -0.33
CA SER A 192 -8.21 10.94 0.86
C SER A 192 -7.72 11.84 1.99
N GLY A 193 -8.60 12.62 2.62
CA GLY A 193 -8.24 13.58 3.66
C GLY A 193 -9.43 14.06 4.46
#